data_AF-A0A8W8HUG2-F1
#
_entry.id   AF-A0A8W8HUG2-F1
#
_cell.length_a   1.000
_cell.length_b   1.000
_cell.length_c   1.000
_cell.angle_alpha   90.00
_cell.angle_beta   90.00
_cell.angle_gamma   90.00
#
_symmetry.space_group_name_H-M   'P 1'
#
loop_
_entity.id
_entity.type
_entity.pdbx_description
1 polymer ?
#
loop_
_entity_poly.entity_id
_entity_poly.type
_entity_poly.pdbx_seq_one_letter_code
_entity_poly.pdbx_strand_id
1 'polypeptide(L)'
;GWKRMVTKVCYVGEGFTRKPPKFERFIRPMGLRFNKAHVTHPELKATFCLPIIGVKKNPTSTMYTSLGVITKGTIIEVNISELGLVTQAGKVIWGKYAQVTNNPENDGCINAVLLV
;
A
#
# COMPACT_ATOMS: atom_id res chain seq x y z
N GLY A 1 3.24 -10.48 -26.26
CA GLY A 1 1.88 -11.02 -26.11
C GLY A 1 0.93 -9.97 -25.56
N TRP A 2 -0.39 -10.20 -25.62
CA TRP A 2 -1.40 -9.24 -25.14
C TRP A 2 -1.48 -9.14 -23.61
N LYS A 3 -1.04 -10.19 -22.91
CA LYS A 3 -0.89 -10.25 -21.45
C LYS A 3 0.34 -9.47 -20.98
N ARG A 4 0.19 -8.77 -19.86
CA ARG A 4 1.22 -7.97 -19.19
C ARG A 4 1.34 -8.41 -17.74
N MET A 5 2.54 -8.81 -17.32
CA MET A 5 2.83 -9.14 -15.93
C MET A 5 3.31 -7.89 -15.20
N VAL A 6 2.77 -7.65 -14.01
CA VAL A 6 3.26 -6.62 -13.10
C VAL A 6 4.48 -7.17 -12.37
N THR A 7 5.62 -6.51 -12.52
CA THR A 7 6.91 -6.88 -11.90
C THR A 7 7.18 -6.16 -10.58
N LYS A 8 6.34 -5.17 -10.24
CA LYS A 8 6.44 -4.38 -9.01
C LYS A 8 5.51 -4.91 -7.93
N VAL A 9 5.82 -4.59 -6.68
CA VAL A 9 4.95 -4.88 -5.53
C VAL A 9 3.59 -4.22 -5.73
N CYS A 10 2.53 -4.93 -5.35
CA CYS A 10 1.17 -4.44 -5.42
C CYS A 10 0.39 -4.76 -4.15
N TYR A 11 -0.54 -3.88 -3.81
CA TYR A 11 -1.60 -4.17 -2.85
C TYR A 11 -2.84 -4.64 -3.60
N VAL A 12 -3.44 -5.66 -3.04
CA VAL A 12 -4.65 -6.28 -3.55
C VAL A 12 -5.56 -6.41 -2.33
N GLY A 13 -6.74 -5.77 -2.38
CA GLY A 13 -7.68 -5.80 -1.26
C GLY A 13 -8.12 -7.22 -0.88
N GLU A 14 -8.57 -7.39 0.36
CA GLU A 14 -8.87 -8.70 0.96
C GLU A 14 -9.88 -9.54 0.16
N GLY A 15 -10.84 -8.91 -0.51
CA GLY A 15 -11.85 -9.57 -1.35
C GLY A 15 -11.43 -9.86 -2.79
N PHE A 16 -10.15 -9.86 -3.13
CA PHE A 16 -9.73 -10.02 -4.53
C PHE A 16 -9.85 -11.44 -5.05
N THR A 17 -10.74 -11.61 -6.02
CA THR A 17 -10.83 -12.81 -6.86
C THR A 17 -10.17 -12.56 -8.21
N ARG A 18 -9.32 -13.50 -8.66
CA ARG A 18 -8.71 -13.41 -9.99
C ARG A 18 -9.77 -13.58 -11.08
N LYS A 19 -9.64 -12.78 -12.14
CA LYS A 19 -10.46 -12.96 -13.35
C LYS A 19 -10.02 -14.24 -14.09
N PRO A 20 -10.93 -14.87 -14.86
CA PRO A 20 -10.55 -16.04 -15.67
C PRO A 20 -9.36 -15.72 -16.58
N PRO A 21 -8.42 -16.67 -16.82
CA PRO A 21 -7.18 -16.41 -17.56
C PRO A 21 -7.36 -15.87 -18.98
N LYS A 22 -8.54 -16.10 -19.59
CA LYS A 22 -8.90 -15.60 -20.91
C LYS A 22 -9.15 -14.07 -20.93
N PHE A 23 -9.58 -13.49 -19.82
CA PHE A 23 -9.92 -12.06 -19.70
C PHE A 23 -8.88 -11.25 -18.89
N GLU A 24 -7.92 -11.92 -18.25
CA GLU A 24 -6.88 -11.27 -17.46
C GLU A 24 -5.77 -10.71 -18.37
N ARG A 25 -5.79 -9.39 -18.59
CA ARG A 25 -4.71 -8.67 -19.30
C ARG A 25 -3.52 -8.37 -18.39
N PHE A 26 -3.76 -7.91 -17.17
CA PHE A 26 -2.73 -7.54 -16.21
C PHE A 26 -2.65 -8.59 -15.11
N ILE A 27 -1.53 -9.30 -15.05
CA ILE A 27 -1.28 -10.35 -14.07
C ILE A 27 -0.53 -9.74 -12.89
N ARG A 28 -1.08 -9.88 -11.68
CA ARG A 28 -0.45 -9.47 -10.41
C ARG A 28 -0.01 -10.73 -9.65
N PRO A 29 1.27 -11.14 -9.70
CA PRO A 29 1.74 -12.39 -9.08
C PRO A 29 1.52 -12.40 -7.56
N MET A 30 1.20 -13.55 -6.96
CA MET A 30 0.94 -13.63 -5.52
C MET A 30 2.16 -13.29 -4.66
N GLY A 31 3.37 -13.67 -5.10
CA GLY A 31 4.61 -13.34 -4.39
C GLY A 31 4.96 -11.85 -4.34
N LEU A 32 4.28 -11.02 -5.15
CA LEU A 32 4.43 -9.56 -5.15
C LEU A 32 3.22 -8.85 -4.52
N ARG A 33 2.32 -9.59 -3.86
CA ARG A 33 1.16 -9.04 -3.17
C ARG A 33 1.48 -8.84 -1.69
N PHE A 34 1.49 -7.59 -1.27
CA PHE A 34 1.76 -7.21 0.10
C PHE A 34 0.51 -6.62 0.73
N ASN A 35 0.27 -6.93 2.00
CA ASN A 35 -0.88 -6.48 2.78
C ASN A 35 -0.51 -5.61 3.99
N LYS A 36 0.78 -5.53 4.33
CA LYS A 36 1.30 -4.75 5.46
C LYS A 36 2.46 -3.86 5.01
N ALA A 37 2.65 -2.76 5.72
CA ALA A 37 3.76 -1.84 5.55
C ALA A 37 4.41 -1.53 6.91
N HIS A 38 5.72 -1.35 6.90
CA HIS A 38 6.48 -0.78 8.01
C HIS A 38 6.36 0.74 7.94
N VAL A 39 5.59 1.30 8.86
CA VAL A 39 5.20 2.69 8.88
C VAL A 39 5.88 3.39 10.04
N THR A 40 6.72 4.37 9.75
CA THR A 40 7.42 5.18 10.75
C THR A 40 6.63 6.45 11.07
N HIS A 41 6.39 6.70 12.35
CA HIS A 41 5.81 7.94 12.84
C HIS A 41 6.93 8.97 13.12
N PRO A 42 6.97 10.14 12.45
CA PRO A 42 8.08 11.08 12.57
C PRO A 42 8.22 11.68 13.98
N GLU A 43 7.12 11.99 14.66
CA GLU A 43 7.16 12.57 16.02
C GLU A 43 7.55 11.55 17.11
N LEU A 44 6.92 10.36 17.10
CA LEU A 44 7.21 9.28 18.06
C LEU A 44 8.53 8.55 17.77
N LYS A 45 9.11 8.73 16.58
CA LYS A 45 10.33 8.06 16.10
C LYS A 45 10.29 6.53 16.25
N ALA A 46 9.10 5.96 16.08
CA ALA A 46 8.84 4.53 16.17
C ALA A 46 8.26 4.00 14.86
N THR A 47 8.53 2.73 14.56
CA THR A 47 8.08 2.05 13.35
C THR A 47 7.12 0.93 13.73
N PHE A 48 5.98 0.87 13.04
CA PHE A 48 4.90 -0.09 13.28
C PHE A 48 4.61 -0.89 12.02
N CYS A 49 4.30 -2.19 12.16
CA CYS A 49 3.91 -3.03 11.03
C CYS A 49 2.39 -3.00 10.84
N LEU A 50 1.91 -2.01 10.10
CA LEU A 50 0.49 -1.71 9.98
C LEU A 50 -0.12 -2.32 8.71
N PRO A 51 -1.39 -2.78 8.76
CA PRO A 51 -2.06 -3.27 7.56
C PRO A 51 -2.42 -2.12 6.61
N ILE A 52 -2.25 -2.38 5.32
CA ILE A 52 -2.59 -1.45 4.24
C ILE A 52 -4.10 -1.58 3.97
N ILE A 53 -4.79 -0.45 3.92
CA ILE A 53 -6.22 -0.38 3.55
C ILE A 53 -6.36 -0.21 2.04
N GLY A 54 -5.54 0.65 1.44
CA GLY A 54 -5.62 0.93 0.01
C GLY A 54 -4.47 1.79 -0.53
N VAL A 55 -4.38 1.86 -1.86
CA VAL A 55 -3.44 2.73 -2.57
C VAL A 55 -4.20 3.95 -3.06
N LYS A 56 -3.80 5.16 -2.64
CA LYS A 56 -4.50 6.41 -3.01
C LYS A 56 -3.88 7.08 -4.23
N LYS A 57 -2.56 7.14 -4.31
CA LYS A 57 -1.88 7.83 -5.42
C LYS A 57 -0.51 7.22 -5.67
N ASN A 58 -0.28 6.76 -6.90
CA ASN A 58 1.04 6.43 -7.40
C ASN A 58 1.59 7.61 -8.23
N PRO A 59 2.84 8.07 -8.01
CA PRO A 59 3.41 9.21 -8.76
C PRO A 59 3.66 8.89 -10.24
N THR A 60 3.82 7.63 -10.61
CA THR A 60 4.15 7.24 -11.99
C THR A 60 2.95 7.29 -12.91
N SER A 61 1.78 6.81 -12.48
CA SER A 61 0.55 6.88 -13.30
C SER A 61 -0.70 6.58 -12.48
N THR A 62 -1.85 7.10 -12.95
CA THR A 62 -3.18 6.74 -12.42
C THR A 62 -3.49 5.26 -12.63
N MET A 63 -3.02 4.67 -13.73
CA MET A 63 -3.15 3.24 -14.00
C MET A 63 -2.47 2.39 -12.91
N TYR A 64 -1.31 2.81 -12.42
CA TYR A 64 -0.62 2.13 -11.31
C TYR A 64 -1.40 2.24 -10.01
N THR A 65 -2.03 3.38 -9.76
CA THR A 65 -2.98 3.52 -8.65
C THR A 65 -4.13 2.52 -8.77
N SER A 66 -4.78 2.42 -9.94
CA SER A 66 -5.90 1.47 -10.15
C SER A 66 -5.49 0.01 -10.04
N LEU A 67 -4.26 -0.33 -10.45
CA LEU A 67 -3.71 -1.69 -10.30
C LEU A 67 -3.21 -1.98 -8.88
N GLY A 68 -3.14 -0.97 -8.01
CA GLY A 68 -2.60 -1.07 -6.66
C GLY A 68 -1.08 -1.25 -6.62
N VAL A 69 -0.35 -0.80 -7.64
CA VAL A 69 1.11 -0.89 -7.68
C VAL A 69 1.73 0.07 -6.67
N ILE A 70 2.67 -0.44 -5.89
CA ILE A 70 3.37 0.30 -4.84
C ILE A 70 4.82 0.49 -5.30
N THR A 71 5.18 1.75 -5.53
CA THR A 71 6.55 2.20 -5.82
C THR A 71 6.97 3.26 -4.82
N LYS A 72 8.26 3.60 -4.82
CA LYS A 72 8.76 4.77 -4.09
C LYS A 72 7.90 6.01 -4.38
N GLY A 73 7.48 6.70 -3.33
CA GLY A 73 6.63 7.88 -3.38
C GLY A 73 5.13 7.60 -3.49
N THR A 74 4.70 6.34 -3.53
CA THR A 74 3.26 5.99 -3.51
C THR A 74 2.64 6.40 -2.18
N ILE A 75 1.47 7.01 -2.24
CA ILE A 75 0.63 7.32 -1.08
C ILE A 75 -0.32 6.15 -0.84
N ILE A 76 -0.18 5.54 0.32
CA ILE A 76 -1.01 4.44 0.81
C ILE A 76 -1.83 4.90 2.02
N GLU A 77 -3.00 4.32 2.18
CA GLU A 77 -3.82 4.43 3.37
C GLU A 77 -3.54 3.22 4.26
N VAL A 78 -3.19 3.46 5.52
CA VAL A 78 -2.80 2.42 6.48
C VAL A 78 -3.67 2.50 7.72
N ASN A 79 -3.98 1.34 8.30
CA ASN A 79 -4.77 1.25 9.51
C ASN A 79 -3.90 1.60 10.73
N ILE A 80 -4.36 2.56 11.54
CA ILE A 80 -3.63 3.16 12.66
C ILE A 80 -4.37 2.94 13.98
N SER A 81 -5.36 2.05 14.00
CA SER A 81 -6.14 1.75 15.20
C SER A 81 -5.25 1.30 16.38
N GLU A 82 -4.11 0.65 16.11
CA GLU A 82 -3.13 0.23 17.13
C GLU A 82 -2.38 1.41 17.79
N LEU A 83 -2.32 2.57 17.14
CA LEU A 83 -1.66 3.78 17.67
C LEU A 83 -2.57 4.60 18.60
N GLY A 84 -3.87 4.31 18.64
CA GLY A 84 -4.81 4.98 19.55
C GLY A 84 -4.98 6.48 19.32
N LEU A 85 -4.71 6.98 18.11
CA LEU A 85 -4.83 8.40 17.81
C LEU A 85 -6.30 8.86 17.86
N VAL A 86 -6.52 9.97 18.57
CA VAL A 86 -7.84 10.61 18.71
C VAL A 86 -7.80 12.04 18.19
N THR A 87 -8.89 12.44 17.56
CA THR A 87 -9.13 13.85 17.22
C THR A 87 -9.43 14.66 18.47
N GLN A 88 -9.30 16.00 18.39
CA GLN A 88 -9.69 16.91 19.48
C GLN A 88 -11.16 16.75 19.90
N ALA A 89 -12.01 16.27 18.99
CA ALA A 89 -13.42 15.97 19.24
C ALA A 89 -13.66 14.56 19.84
N GLY A 90 -12.61 13.84 20.23
CA GLY A 90 -12.70 12.52 20.85
C GLY A 90 -12.98 11.36 19.90
N LYS A 91 -13.05 11.58 18.59
CA LYS A 91 -13.22 10.50 17.60
C LYS A 91 -11.90 9.77 17.36
N VAL A 92 -11.95 8.43 17.39
CA VAL A 92 -10.82 7.54 17.09
C VAL A 92 -10.51 7.58 15.59
N ILE A 93 -9.23 7.76 15.26
CA ILE A 93 -8.72 7.72 13.89
C ILE A 93 -8.23 6.30 13.61
N TRP A 94 -8.86 5.64 12.65
CA TRP A 94 -8.51 4.27 12.26
C TRP A 94 -7.67 4.22 10.98
N GLY A 95 -7.57 5.31 10.21
CA GLY A 95 -6.81 5.37 8.95
C GLY A 95 -6.10 6.71 8.76
N LYS A 96 -4.85 6.66 8.27
CA LYS A 96 -4.10 7.86 7.84
C LYS A 96 -3.27 7.53 6.61
N TYR A 97 -2.79 8.57 5.95
CA TYR A 97 -1.94 8.43 4.79
C TYR A 97 -0.48 8.27 5.19
N ALA A 98 0.21 7.39 4.47
CA ALA A 98 1.64 7.21 4.55
C ALA A 98 2.25 7.26 3.15
N GLN A 99 3.47 7.77 3.05
CA GLN A 99 4.23 7.82 1.81
C GLN A 99 5.34 6.77 1.84
N VAL A 100 5.39 5.92 0.82
CA VAL A 100 6.42 4.90 0.67
C VAL A 100 7.76 5.54 0.36
N THR A 101 8.81 5.17 1.10
CA THR A 101 10.14 5.79 1.02
C THR A 101 11.17 4.92 0.29
N ASN A 102 10.96 3.61 0.21
CA ASN A 102 11.86 2.65 -0.43
C ASN A 102 11.33 2.14 -1.79
N ASN A 103 12.09 1.24 -2.44
CA ASN A 103 11.67 0.50 -3.63
C ASN A 103 11.34 -0.94 -3.21
N PRO A 104 10.06 -1.27 -2.93
CA PRO A 104 9.70 -2.54 -2.31
C PRO A 104 10.07 -3.78 -3.13
N GLU A 105 10.18 -3.64 -4.46
CA GLU A 105 10.59 -4.71 -5.37
C GLU A 105 12.02 -5.22 -5.13
N ASN A 106 12.89 -4.40 -4.55
CA ASN A 106 14.29 -4.75 -4.30
C ASN A 106 14.49 -5.27 -2.87
N ASP A 107 13.73 -4.73 -1.91
CA ASP A 107 13.95 -4.95 -0.49
C ASP A 107 13.07 -6.07 0.09
N GLY A 108 11.95 -6.39 -0.57
CA GLY A 108 10.98 -7.35 -0.04
C GLY A 108 10.17 -6.84 1.16
N CYS A 109 10.24 -5.53 1.46
CA CYS A 109 9.44 -4.85 2.48
C CYS A 109 8.93 -3.51 1.96
N ILE A 110 7.77 -3.08 2.44
CA ILE A 110 7.25 -1.73 2.17
C ILE A 110 7.57 -0.85 3.38
N ASN A 111 8.47 0.11 3.20
CA ASN A 111 8.78 1.11 4.21
C ASN A 111 8.10 2.43 3.85
N ALA A 112 7.39 3.01 4.80
CA ALA A 112 6.64 4.23 4.62
C ALA A 112 6.75 5.16 5.82
N VAL A 113 6.50 6.45 5.61
CA VAL A 113 6.46 7.47 6.66
C VAL A 113 5.04 8.04 6.71
N LEU A 114 4.49 8.19 7.91
CA LEU A 114 3.18 8.83 8.08
C LEU A 114 3.20 10.28 7.63
N LEU A 115 2.19 10.66 6.87
CA LEU A 115 1.91 12.05 6.53
C LEU A 115 1.13 12.64 7.70
N VAL A 116 1.83 13.33 8.59
CA VAL A 116 1.24 13.90 9.81
C VAL A 116 0.40 15.12 9.51
#